data_AF-A0AAD9UJX9-F1
#
_entry.id   AF-A0AAD9UJX9-F1
#
_cell.length_a   1.000
_cell.length_b   1.000
_cell.length_c   1.000
_cell.angle_alpha   90.00
_cell.angle_beta   90.00
_cell.angle_gamma   90.00
#
_symmetry.space_group_name_H-M   'P 1'
#
loop_
_entity.id
_entity.type
_entity.pdbx_description
1 polymer ?
#
loop_
_entity_poly.entity_id
_entity_poly.type
_entity_poly.pdbx_seq_one_letter_code
_entity_poly.pdbx_strand_id
1 'polypeptide(L)'
;MFNDYFVETWLDENPKISMDMWNVYTETERRTNNHVEGWNSRLMKVAGKHHPNIVQFVYALKREQAATQLKVAQHDAAMLPPQKKKNIVMGQHLAVFKQEYGSGCKAVLSFLGEAGHLIKLE
;
A
#
# COMPACT_ATOMS: atom_id res chain seq x y z
N MET A 1 1.78 -28.95 -3.54
CA MET A 1 2.88 -28.29 -4.30
C MET A 1 2.54 -26.80 -4.49
N PHE A 2 3.06 -25.91 -3.63
CA PHE A 2 2.76 -24.46 -3.51
C PHE A 2 1.28 -24.05 -3.39
N ASN A 3 0.43 -24.39 -4.36
CA ASN A 3 -0.99 -24.07 -4.36
C ASN A 3 -1.70 -24.69 -3.16
N ASP A 4 -1.45 -25.96 -2.85
CA ASP A 4 -2.07 -26.62 -1.69
C ASP A 4 -1.68 -25.91 -0.37
N TYR A 5 -0.40 -25.56 -0.21
CA TYR A 5 0.07 -24.80 0.94
C TYR A 5 -0.59 -23.42 1.04
N PHE A 6 -0.68 -22.70 -0.09
CA PHE A 6 -1.28 -21.38 -0.12
C PHE A 6 -2.78 -21.43 0.21
N VAL A 7 -3.50 -22.37 -0.38
CA VAL A 7 -4.92 -22.57 -0.13
C VAL A 7 -5.16 -22.95 1.33
N GLU A 8 -4.48 -23.96 1.86
CA GLU A 8 -4.62 -24.38 3.27
C GLU A 8 -4.28 -23.27 4.27
N THR A 9 -3.29 -22.43 3.93
CA THR A 9 -2.83 -21.40 4.86
C THR A 9 -3.74 -20.17 4.84
N TRP A 10 -4.29 -19.81 3.67
CA TRP A 10 -4.94 -18.51 3.45
C TRP A 10 -6.38 -18.60 2.92
N LEU A 11 -6.75 -19.57 2.08
CA LEU A 11 -8.03 -19.54 1.34
C LEU A 11 -9.03 -20.65 1.69
N ASP A 12 -8.63 -21.67 2.43
CA ASP A 12 -9.48 -22.81 2.79
C ASP A 12 -10.68 -22.40 3.65
N GLU A 13 -11.68 -23.28 3.80
CA GLU A 13 -12.87 -23.03 4.64
C GLU A 13 -12.49 -22.76 6.11
N ASN A 14 -11.35 -23.31 6.56
CA ASN A 14 -10.75 -23.05 7.85
C ASN A 14 -9.23 -22.78 7.70
N PRO A 15 -8.85 -21.56 7.29
CA PRO A 15 -7.46 -21.27 6.95
C PRO A 15 -6.60 -21.19 8.22
N LYS A 16 -5.34 -21.62 8.14
CA LYS A 16 -4.39 -21.52 9.27
C LYS A 16 -4.18 -20.08 9.74
N ILE A 17 -4.32 -19.11 8.83
CA ILE A 17 -4.30 -17.68 9.11
C ILE A 17 -5.63 -17.08 8.66
N SER A 18 -6.47 -16.70 9.62
CA SER A 18 -7.77 -16.13 9.35
C SER A 18 -7.68 -14.76 8.67
N MET A 19 -8.66 -14.45 7.82
CA MET A 19 -8.68 -13.21 7.02
C MET A 19 -8.63 -11.93 7.86
N ASP A 20 -9.19 -11.94 9.07
CA ASP A 20 -9.14 -10.82 10.01
C ASP A 20 -7.73 -10.49 10.51
N MET A 21 -6.81 -11.47 10.46
CA MET A 21 -5.40 -11.25 10.79
C MET A 21 -4.59 -10.70 9.62
N TRP A 22 -5.17 -10.60 8.42
CA TRP A 22 -4.42 -10.13 7.27
C TRP A 22 -4.16 -8.63 7.40
N ASN A 23 -2.89 -8.26 7.25
CA ASN A 23 -2.52 -6.86 7.14
C ASN A 23 -3.33 -6.20 6.04
N VAL A 24 -3.87 -5.01 6.31
CA VAL A 24 -4.59 -4.20 5.31
C VAL A 24 -5.94 -4.82 4.88
N TYR A 25 -6.45 -5.88 5.53
CA TYR A 25 -7.74 -6.49 5.17
C TYR A 25 -8.90 -5.50 5.15
N THR A 26 -8.98 -4.66 6.19
CA THR A 26 -10.01 -3.64 6.34
C THR A 26 -9.65 -2.32 5.66
N GLU A 27 -8.37 -2.11 5.35
CA GLU A 27 -7.86 -0.85 4.82
C GLU A 27 -8.06 -0.82 3.31
N THR A 28 -8.79 0.19 2.84
CA THR A 28 -9.18 0.30 1.43
C THR A 28 -8.33 1.35 0.70
N GLU A 29 -7.68 2.24 1.45
CA GLU A 29 -6.96 3.37 0.87
C GLU A 29 -5.47 3.10 0.68
N ARG A 30 -4.90 2.19 1.47
CA ARG A 30 -3.49 1.81 1.37
C ARG A 30 -3.40 0.40 0.82
N ARG A 31 -2.77 0.22 -0.33
CA ARG A 31 -2.70 -1.09 -1.01
C ARG A 31 -1.70 -2.05 -0.37
N THR A 32 -0.67 -1.53 0.30
CA THR A 32 0.47 -2.27 0.87
C THR A 32 1.22 -1.40 1.90
N ASN A 33 2.28 -1.94 2.51
CA ASN A 33 3.27 -1.22 3.31
C ASN A 33 4.19 -0.28 2.48
N ASN A 34 3.96 -0.08 1.17
CA ASN A 34 4.82 0.72 0.28
C ASN A 34 5.10 2.13 0.81
N HIS A 35 4.18 2.72 1.57
CA HIS A 35 4.40 4.03 2.18
C HIS A 35 5.50 3.99 3.26
N VAL A 36 5.57 2.90 4.03
CA VAL A 36 6.62 2.66 5.04
C VAL A 36 7.94 2.44 4.34
N GLU A 37 7.96 1.59 3.31
CA GLU A 37 9.16 1.32 2.50
C GLU A 37 9.67 2.60 1.82
N GLY A 38 8.76 3.39 1.26
CA GLY A 38 9.08 4.68 0.66
C GLY A 38 9.62 5.68 1.68
N TRP A 39 9.05 5.73 2.89
CA TRP A 39 9.56 6.56 3.97
C TRP A 39 10.95 6.11 4.43
N ASN A 40 11.17 4.81 4.63
CA ASN A 40 12.48 4.26 5.00
C ASN A 40 13.53 4.55 3.92
N SER A 41 13.19 4.36 2.65
CA SER A 41 14.07 4.69 1.52
C SER A 41 14.43 6.17 1.49
N ARG A 42 13.45 7.06 1.74
CA ARG A 42 13.69 8.50 1.85
C ARG A 42 14.60 8.82 3.03
N LEU A 43 14.36 8.25 4.20
CA LEU A 43 15.16 8.49 5.40
C LEU A 43 16.62 8.05 5.18
N MET A 44 16.85 6.89 4.56
CA MET A 44 18.20 6.45 4.17
C MET A 44 18.87 7.45 3.22
N LYS A 45 18.16 7.98 2.23
CA LYS A 45 18.68 9.01 1.32
C LYS A 45 19.02 10.31 2.06
N VAL A 46 18.20 10.72 3.03
CA VAL A 46 18.44 11.90 3.87
C VAL A 46 19.66 11.71 4.77
N ALA A 47 19.83 10.51 5.32
CA ALA A 47 21.02 10.15 6.11
C ALA A 47 22.30 10.09 5.25
N GLY A 48 22.18 9.82 3.95
CA GLY A 48 23.28 9.84 2.98
C GLY A 48 24.32 8.74 3.20
N LYS A 49 24.05 7.78 4.10
CA LYS A 49 24.94 6.68 4.49
C LYS A 49 24.13 5.45 4.83
N HIS A 50 24.69 4.27 4.55
CA HIS A 50 24.07 2.99 4.90
C HIS A 50 24.09 2.73 6.42
N HIS A 51 25.14 3.20 7.11
CA HIS A 51 25.32 3.05 8.56
C HIS A 51 25.69 4.40 9.21
N PRO A 52 24.71 5.31 9.40
CA PRO A 52 24.96 6.55 10.11
C PRO A 52 25.25 6.29 11.59
N ASN A 53 26.19 7.05 12.17
CA ASN A 53 26.34 7.06 13.64
C ASN A 53 25.16 7.78 14.30
N ILE A 54 25.05 7.68 15.62
CA ILE A 54 23.89 8.23 16.36
C ILE A 54 23.66 9.72 16.11
N VAL A 55 24.73 10.52 16.01
CA VAL A 55 24.65 11.96 15.76
C VAL A 55 24.11 12.22 14.35
N GLN A 56 24.65 11.53 13.33
CA GLN A 56 24.20 11.62 11.95
C GLN A 56 22.74 11.18 11.80
N PHE A 57 22.35 10.13 12.50
CA PHE A 57 20.98 9.63 12.52
C PHE A 57 20.02 10.67 13.11
N VAL A 58 20.37 11.29 14.24
CA VAL A 58 19.56 12.36 14.84
C VAL A 58 19.41 13.55 13.91
N TYR A 59 20.46 13.95 13.18
CA TYR A 59 20.35 15.00 12.18
C TYR A 59 19.42 14.62 11.02
N ALA A 60 19.50 13.38 10.54
CA ALA A 60 18.59 12.88 9.50
C ALA A 60 17.12 12.90 9.97
N LEU A 61 16.85 12.48 11.20
CA LEU A 61 15.52 12.53 11.81
C LEU A 61 14.99 13.96 11.91
N LYS A 62 15.81 14.92 12.36
CA LYS A 62 15.41 16.34 12.42
C LYS A 62 15.03 16.89 11.04
N ARG A 63 15.77 16.53 9.99
CA ARG A 63 15.47 16.93 8.61
C ARG A 63 14.17 16.30 8.10
N GLU A 64 13.97 15.02 8.37
CA GLU A 64 12.73 14.32 7.99
C GLU A 64 11.52 14.87 8.74
N GLN A 65 11.67 15.20 10.03
CA GLN A 65 10.64 15.86 10.83
C GLN A 65 10.25 17.22 10.22
N ALA A 66 11.23 18.09 9.94
CA ALA A 66 10.96 19.39 9.32
C ALA A 66 10.23 19.24 7.98
N ALA A 67 10.64 18.28 7.14
CA ALA A 67 9.98 18.03 5.87
C ALA A 67 8.57 17.42 6.02
N THR A 68 8.32 16.69 7.11
CA THR A 68 6.99 16.15 7.43
C THR A 68 6.07 17.26 7.92
N GLN A 69 6.55 18.13 8.80
CA GLN A 69 5.79 19.30 9.26
C GLN A 69 5.40 20.21 8.08
N LEU A 70 6.31 20.41 7.12
CA LEU A 70 5.99 21.15 5.90
C LEU A 70 4.86 20.49 5.10
N LYS A 71 4.88 19.16 4.95
CA LYS A 71 3.81 18.42 4.26
C LYS A 71 2.47 18.53 4.98
N VAL A 72 2.47 18.49 6.31
CA VAL A 72 1.25 18.67 7.11
C VAL A 72 0.70 20.09 6.90
N ALA A 73 1.55 21.12 7.01
CA ALA A 73 1.13 22.50 6.76
C ALA A 73 0.59 22.71 5.33
N GLN A 74 1.20 22.09 4.32
CA GLN A 74 0.69 22.12 2.94
C GLN A 74 -0.65 21.42 2.80
N HIS A 75 -0.84 20.27 3.47
CA HIS A 75 -2.10 19.56 3.50
C HIS A 75 -3.20 20.40 4.14
N ASP A 76 -2.92 21.03 5.29
CA ASP A 76 -3.87 21.88 6.00
C ASP A 76 -4.24 23.14 5.19
N ALA A 77 -3.30 23.65 4.39
CA ALA A 77 -3.53 24.74 3.44
C ALA A 77 -4.20 24.29 2.12
N ALA A 78 -4.61 23.02 1.99
CA ALA A 78 -5.13 22.40 0.76
C ALA A 78 -4.18 22.53 -0.46
N MET A 79 -2.88 22.74 -0.23
CA MET A 79 -1.83 22.82 -1.25
C MET A 79 -1.22 21.44 -1.53
N LEU A 80 -2.08 20.47 -1.81
CA LEU A 80 -1.63 19.09 -2.04
C LEU A 80 -0.94 18.97 -3.40
N PRO A 81 0.20 18.25 -3.48
CA PRO A 81 0.80 17.94 -4.76
C PRO A 81 -0.19 17.10 -5.59
N PRO A 82 -0.29 17.35 -6.90
CA PRO A 82 -1.22 16.63 -7.75
C PRO A 82 -0.90 15.13 -7.73
N GLN A 83 -1.90 14.32 -7.43
CA GLN A 83 -1.76 12.87 -7.54
C GLN A 83 -1.58 12.47 -9.00
N LYS A 84 -0.75 11.46 -9.25
CA LYS A 84 -0.57 10.92 -10.61
C LYS A 84 -1.90 10.33 -11.09
N LYS A 85 -2.38 10.75 -12.27
CA LYS A 85 -3.63 10.27 -12.89
C LYS A 85 -3.78 8.75 -12.84
N LYS A 86 -2.71 8.01 -13.12
CA LYS A 86 -2.71 6.53 -13.06
C LYS A 86 -3.10 5.97 -11.69
N ASN A 87 -2.68 6.60 -10.60
CA ASN A 87 -2.97 6.14 -9.24
C ASN A 87 -4.44 6.40 -8.90
N ILE A 88 -4.97 7.54 -9.34
CA ILE A 88 -6.39 7.91 -9.19
C ILE A 88 -7.26 6.88 -9.92
N VAL A 89 -6.99 6.64 -11.22
CA VAL A 89 -7.76 5.71 -12.05
C VAL A 89 -7.73 4.31 -11.47
N MET A 90 -6.54 3.80 -11.10
CA MET A 90 -6.41 2.50 -10.46
C MET A 90 -7.18 2.46 -9.12
N GLY A 91 -7.22 3.57 -8.37
CA GLY A 91 -7.94 3.67 -7.09
C GLY A 91 -9.45 3.53 -7.29
N GLN A 92 -9.98 4.25 -8.26
CA GLN A 92 -11.38 4.18 -8.67
C GLN A 92 -11.75 2.77 -9.13
N HIS A 93 -10.91 2.14 -9.96
CA HIS A 93 -11.16 0.79 -10.44
C HIS A 93 -11.22 -0.20 -9.28
N LEU A 94 -10.25 -0.19 -8.36
CA LEU A 94 -10.27 -1.08 -7.19
C LEU A 94 -11.52 -0.88 -6.31
N ALA A 95 -11.98 0.36 -6.13
CA ALA A 95 -13.19 0.63 -5.37
C ALA A 95 -14.43 -0.01 -6.02
N VAL A 96 -14.57 0.12 -7.34
CA VAL A 96 -15.64 -0.53 -8.11
C VAL A 96 -15.55 -2.06 -8.01
N PHE A 97 -14.34 -2.61 -8.21
CA PHE A 97 -14.11 -4.05 -8.13
C PHE A 97 -14.47 -4.63 -6.76
N LYS A 98 -14.13 -3.93 -5.67
CA LYS A 98 -14.47 -4.35 -4.30
C LYS A 98 -15.98 -4.34 -4.07
N GLN A 99 -16.68 -3.31 -4.58
CA GLN A 99 -18.13 -3.21 -4.47
C GLN A 99 -18.85 -4.31 -5.26
N GLU A 100 -18.45 -4.55 -6.52
CA GLU A 100 -19.02 -5.60 -7.36
C GLU A 100 -18.84 -6.99 -6.75
N TYR A 101 -17.66 -7.30 -6.22
CA TYR A 101 -17.40 -8.57 -5.54
C TYR A 101 -18.23 -8.72 -4.25
N GLY A 102 -18.26 -7.69 -3.40
CA GLY A 102 -19.01 -7.72 -2.14
C GLY A 102 -20.53 -7.83 -2.32
N SER A 103 -21.06 -7.34 -3.45
CA SER A 103 -22.47 -7.45 -3.81
C SER A 103 -22.87 -8.82 -4.39
N GLY A 104 -21.92 -9.72 -4.64
CA GLY A 104 -22.16 -11.02 -5.27
C GLY A 104 -22.45 -10.93 -6.77
N CYS A 105 -22.36 -9.74 -7.38
CA CYS A 105 -22.63 -9.53 -8.80
C CYS A 105 -21.52 -10.04 -9.73
N LYS A 106 -20.38 -10.50 -9.19
CA LYS A 106 -19.22 -10.95 -9.98
C LYS A 106 -18.61 -12.22 -9.43
N ALA A 107 -18.46 -13.23 -10.30
CA ALA A 107 -17.80 -14.48 -9.93
C ALA A 107 -16.28 -14.27 -9.71
N VAL A 108 -15.69 -15.04 -8.79
CA VAL A 108 -14.26 -14.97 -8.43
C VAL A 108 -13.36 -15.09 -9.68
N LEU A 109 -13.68 -15.97 -10.63
CA LEU A 109 -12.85 -16.18 -11.82
C LEU A 109 -12.89 -14.99 -12.79
N SER A 110 -14.06 -14.37 -12.97
CA SER A 110 -14.18 -13.11 -13.74
C SER A 110 -13.43 -11.96 -13.05
N PHE A 111 -13.51 -11.90 -11.73
CA PHE A 111 -12.78 -10.92 -10.93
C PHE A 111 -11.26 -11.07 -11.11
N LEU A 112 -10.72 -12.29 -10.96
CA LEU A 112 -9.29 -12.56 -11.09
C LEU A 112 -8.76 -12.32 -12.51
N GLY A 113 -9.55 -12.65 -13.54
CA GLY A 113 -9.20 -12.39 -14.93
C GLY A 113 -9.05 -10.90 -15.23
N GLU A 114 -10.03 -10.09 -14.82
CA GLU A 114 -10.01 -8.65 -15.04
C GLU A 114 -8.94 -7.93 -14.20
N ALA A 115 -8.75 -8.34 -12.94
CA ALA A 115 -7.68 -7.84 -12.08
C ALA A 115 -6.29 -8.13 -12.69
N GLY A 116 -6.11 -9.30 -13.30
CA GLY A 116 -4.87 -9.66 -14.00
C GLY A 116 -4.56 -8.77 -15.21
N HIS A 117 -5.59 -8.32 -15.95
CA HIS A 117 -5.40 -7.38 -17.06
C HIS A 117 -5.03 -5.97 -16.59
N LEU A 118 -5.52 -5.55 -15.44
CA LEU A 118 -5.16 -4.27 -14.81
C LEU A 118 -3.68 -4.21 -14.39
N ILE A 119 -3.11 -5.32 -13.94
CA ILE A 119 -1.71 -5.41 -13.53
C ILE A 119 -0.76 -5.45 -14.75
N LYS A 120 -1.17 -6.06 -15.86
CA LYS A 120 -0.37 -6.16 -17.10
C LYS A 120 -0.29 -4.88 -17.93
N LEU A 121 -0.95 -3.80 -17.52
CA LEU A 121 -0.84 -2.47 -18.14
C LEU A 121 0.28 -1.62 -17.52
N GLU A 122 1.10 -2.18 -16.63
CA GLU A 122 2.39 -1.63 -16.17
C GLU A 122 3.56 -2.06 -17.08
#